data_AF-A0A0Q0W9W5-F1
#
_entry.id   AF-A0A0Q0W9W5-F1
#
_cell.length_a   1.000
_cell.length_b   1.000
_cell.length_c   1.000
_cell.angle_alpha   90.00
_cell.angle_beta   90.00
_cell.angle_gamma   90.00
#
_symmetry.space_group_name_H-M   'P 1'
#
loop_
_entity.id
_entity.type
_entity.pdbx_description
1 polymer ?
#
loop_
_entity_poly.entity_id
_entity_poly.type
_entity_poly.pdbx_seq_one_letter_code
_entity_poly.pdbx_strand_id
1 'polypeptide(L)'
;MFYYGRIWHAVYFITAVFFLFVCAAGVTFTKRVYTDLKDKKVRFNFTLFGIPLCKDTVFEDVKYVSVYKNHTDRDFEVNIYLTETKKKPISVYLDSKQAFKLATSIAAGLEVDLLDATEKGNFIWVEKEKLK
;
A
#
# COMPACT_ATOMS: atom_id res chain seq x y z
N MET A 1 -36.64 17.73 34.97
CA MET A 1 -36.16 18.32 33.70
C MET A 1 -34.63 18.43 33.61
N PHE A 2 -33.88 18.57 34.71
CA PHE A 2 -32.40 18.65 34.72
C PHE A 2 -31.64 17.39 34.27
N TYR A 3 -32.28 16.23 34.22
CA TYR A 3 -31.63 14.97 33.86
C TYR A 3 -31.36 14.83 32.36
N TYR A 4 -32.17 15.49 31.53
CA TYR A 4 -32.16 15.30 30.07
C TYR A 4 -30.92 15.93 29.41
N GLY A 5 -30.53 17.15 29.83
CA GLY A 5 -29.34 17.83 29.31
C GLY A 5 -28.03 17.09 29.64
N ARG A 6 -27.93 16.49 30.84
CA ARG A 6 -26.76 15.72 31.26
C ARG A 6 -26.57 14.44 30.44
N ILE A 7 -27.66 13.80 30.02
CA ILE A 7 -27.61 12.61 29.15
C ILE A 7 -27.08 12.98 27.76
N TRP A 8 -27.54 14.09 27.18
CA TRP A 8 -27.05 14.54 25.87
C TRP A 8 -25.57 14.87 25.88
N HIS A 9 -25.07 15.59 26.90
CA HIS A 9 -23.64 15.83 27.04
C HIS A 9 -22.83 14.53 27.16
N ALA A 10 -23.33 13.54 27.89
CA ALA A 10 -22.68 12.23 27.97
C ALA A 10 -22.65 11.50 26.62
N VAL A 11 -23.73 11.56 25.84
CA VAL A 11 -23.79 10.96 24.49
C VAL A 11 -22.84 11.66 23.52
N TYR A 12 -22.78 12.99 23.54
CA TYR A 12 -21.83 13.75 22.71
C TYR A 12 -20.39 13.42 23.09
N PHE A 13 -20.09 13.32 24.39
CA PHE A 13 -18.77 12.94 24.86
C PHE A 13 -18.36 11.54 24.41
N ILE A 14 -19.24 10.54 24.56
CA ILE A 14 -18.98 9.16 24.12
C ILE A 14 -18.76 9.12 22.59
N THR A 15 -19.59 9.81 21.83
CA THR A 15 -19.45 9.89 20.37
C THR A 15 -18.12 10.54 19.96
N ALA A 16 -17.73 11.63 20.62
CA ALA A 16 -16.46 12.29 20.36
C ALA A 16 -15.26 11.40 20.69
N VAL A 17 -15.30 10.69 21.82
CA VAL A 17 -14.26 9.73 22.21
C VAL A 17 -14.16 8.57 21.20
N PHE A 18 -15.30 8.03 20.77
CA PHE A 18 -15.32 6.98 19.74
C PHE A 18 -14.73 7.46 18.42
N PHE A 19 -15.10 8.66 17.97
CA PHE A 19 -14.54 9.27 16.76
C PHE A 19 -13.03 9.45 16.85
N LEU A 20 -12.53 10.00 17.97
CA LEU A 20 -11.10 10.15 18.22
C LEU A 20 -10.37 8.80 18.25
N PHE A 21 -10.98 7.76 18.81
CA PHE A 21 -10.42 6.41 18.81
C PHE A 21 -10.28 5.85 17.39
N VAL A 22 -11.30 6.03 16.53
CA VAL A 22 -11.24 5.61 15.12
C VAL A 22 -10.13 6.36 14.36
N CYS A 23 -10.02 7.68 14.57
CA CYS A 23 -8.92 8.47 14.00
C CYS A 23 -7.55 7.98 14.47
N ALA A 24 -7.39 7.72 15.77
CA ALA A 24 -6.15 7.19 16.34
C ALA A 24 -5.80 5.80 15.79
N ALA A 25 -6.79 4.92 15.60
CA ALA A 25 -6.60 3.64 14.94
C ALA A 25 -6.05 3.81 13.52
N GLY A 26 -6.60 4.75 12.74
CA GLY A 26 -6.08 5.07 11.40
C GLY A 26 -4.61 5.50 11.39
N VAL A 27 -4.18 6.33 12.34
CA VAL A 27 -2.79 6.83 12.42
C VAL A 27 -1.80 5.73 12.85
N THR A 28 -2.24 4.77 13.65
CA THR A 28 -1.39 3.65 14.09
C THR A 28 -1.38 2.47 13.13
N PHE A 29 -2.15 2.52 12.05
CA PHE A 29 -2.11 1.53 11.00
C PHE A 29 -0.78 1.61 10.25
N THR A 30 0.01 0.54 10.29
CA THR A 30 1.27 0.48 9.54
C THR A 30 1.31 -0.74 8.63
N LYS A 31 1.68 -0.49 7.37
CA LYS A 31 1.98 -1.53 6.37
C LYS A 31 3.49 -1.58 6.19
N ARG A 32 4.08 -2.72 6.50
CA ARG A 32 5.52 -2.98 6.30
C ARG A 32 5.73 -3.86 5.08
N VAL A 33 6.76 -3.55 4.31
CA VAL A 33 7.17 -4.29 3.12
C VAL A 33 8.59 -4.79 3.36
N TYR A 34 8.77 -6.10 3.28
CA TYR A 34 10.08 -6.74 3.37
C TYR A 34 10.39 -7.39 2.04
N THR A 35 11.61 -7.18 1.55
CA THR A 35 12.14 -7.75 0.32
C THR A 35 13.30 -8.66 0.66
N ASP A 36 13.26 -9.90 0.17
CA ASP A 36 14.37 -10.84 0.26
C ASP A 36 14.93 -11.08 -1.15
N LEU A 37 16.24 -10.84 -1.29
CA LEU A 37 16.95 -10.98 -2.55
C LEU A 37 17.13 -12.44 -2.97
N LYS A 38 17.37 -13.36 -2.02
CA LYS A 38 17.73 -14.75 -2.34
C LYS A 38 16.61 -15.49 -3.05
N ASP A 39 15.40 -15.32 -2.54
CA ASP A 39 14.20 -16.00 -3.03
C ASP A 39 13.30 -15.07 -3.86
N LYS A 40 13.77 -13.85 -4.19
CA LYS A 40 12.99 -12.77 -4.81
C LYS A 40 11.59 -12.63 -4.19
N LYS A 41 11.57 -12.62 -2.86
CA LYS A 41 10.35 -12.75 -2.06
C LYS A 41 9.94 -11.40 -1.50
N VAL A 42 8.66 -11.07 -1.64
CA VAL A 42 8.07 -9.86 -1.04
C VAL A 42 7.05 -10.26 0.00
N ARG A 43 7.21 -9.75 1.21
CA ARG A 43 6.30 -9.97 2.33
C ARG A 43 5.66 -8.66 2.76
N PHE A 44 4.34 -8.64 2.79
CA PHE A 44 3.54 -7.55 3.33
C PHE A 44 3.00 -7.92 4.70
N ASN A 45 3.30 -7.09 5.69
CA ASN A 45 2.82 -7.22 7.05
C ASN A 45 1.95 -6.02 7.42
N PHE A 46 0.76 -6.28 7.96
CA PHE A 46 -0.21 -5.25 8.34
C PHE A 46 -0.38 -5.27 9.86
N THR A 47 -0.08 -4.16 10.51
CA THR A 47 -0.22 -4.02 11.96
C THR A 47 -1.11 -2.83 12.30
N LEU A 48 -1.91 -2.99 13.35
CA LEU A 48 -2.72 -1.95 13.97
C LEU A 48 -2.43 -1.95 15.45
N PHE A 49 -2.08 -0.79 16.02
CA PHE A 49 -1.59 -0.68 17.39
C PHE A 49 -0.41 -1.63 17.70
N GLY A 50 0.43 -1.93 16.72
CA GLY A 50 1.55 -2.87 16.86
C GLY A 50 1.17 -4.35 16.87
N ILE A 51 -0.12 -4.68 16.75
CA ILE A 51 -0.63 -6.04 16.68
C ILE A 51 -0.83 -6.41 15.20
N PRO A 52 -0.32 -7.57 14.73
CA PRO A 52 -0.56 -8.02 13.37
C PRO A 52 -2.04 -8.36 13.16
N LEU A 53 -2.68 -7.71 12.19
CA LEU A 53 -4.12 -7.89 11.91
C LEU A 53 -4.43 -9.09 11.01
N CYS A 54 -3.47 -9.50 10.18
CA CYS A 54 -3.67 -10.55 9.19
C CYS A 54 -2.40 -11.40 9.05
N LYS A 55 -2.56 -12.58 8.46
CA LYS A 55 -1.43 -13.36 7.96
C LYS A 55 -0.68 -12.54 6.91
N ASP A 56 0.63 -12.67 6.90
CA ASP A 56 1.44 -11.94 5.95
C ASP A 56 1.16 -12.42 4.53
N THR A 57 0.95 -11.45 3.63
CA THR A 57 0.84 -11.75 2.22
C THR A 57 2.24 -11.88 1.67
N VAL A 58 2.56 -13.07 1.18
CA VAL A 58 3.87 -13.42 0.64
C VAL A 58 3.74 -13.66 -0.86
N PHE A 59 4.65 -13.06 -1.61
CA PHE A 59 4.85 -13.29 -3.04
C PHE A 59 6.25 -13.84 -3.24
N GLU A 60 6.36 -15.01 -3.86
CA GLU A 60 7.62 -15.67 -4.18
C GLU A 60 7.88 -15.58 -5.68
N ASP A 61 9.15 -15.63 -6.09
CA ASP A 61 9.57 -15.55 -7.49
C ASP A 61 9.04 -14.31 -8.22
N VAL A 62 9.19 -13.13 -7.61
CA VAL A 62 8.82 -11.88 -8.28
C VAL A 62 9.72 -11.66 -9.50
N LYS A 63 9.11 -11.53 -10.68
CA LYS A 63 9.82 -11.24 -11.93
C LYS A 63 10.11 -9.77 -12.12
N TYR A 64 9.08 -8.93 -11.97
CA TYR A 64 9.16 -7.49 -12.12
C TYR A 64 8.01 -6.79 -11.39
N VAL A 65 8.16 -5.49 -11.21
CA VAL A 65 7.17 -4.61 -10.60
C VAL A 65 6.67 -3.64 -11.66
N SER A 66 5.41 -3.21 -11.60
CA SER A 66 4.92 -2.13 -12.47
C SER A 66 4.12 -1.07 -11.73
N VAL A 67 4.08 0.12 -12.32
CA VAL A 67 3.15 1.19 -11.96
C VAL A 67 2.18 1.39 -13.11
N TYR A 68 0.90 1.20 -12.84
CA TYR A 68 -0.19 1.36 -13.81
C TYR A 68 -1.09 2.51 -13.40
N LYS A 69 -1.56 3.31 -14.36
CA LYS A 69 -2.56 4.35 -14.10
C LYS A 69 -3.95 3.85 -14.44
N ASN A 70 -4.84 3.82 -13.46
CA ASN A 70 -6.26 3.62 -13.71
C ASN A 70 -6.84 4.91 -14.31
N HIS A 71 -7.22 4.86 -15.58
CA HIS A 71 -7.75 6.03 -16.29
C HIS A 71 -9.17 6.43 -15.86
N THR A 72 -9.92 5.53 -15.21
CA THR A 72 -11.26 5.82 -14.69
C THR A 72 -11.15 6.61 -13.38
N ASP A 73 -10.36 6.12 -12.44
CA ASP A 73 -10.29 6.66 -11.08
C ASP A 73 -9.14 7.66 -10.88
N ARG A 74 -8.26 7.81 -11.89
CA ARG A 74 -7.02 8.63 -11.87
C ARG A 74 -5.97 8.16 -10.87
N ASP A 75 -6.13 6.97 -10.32
CA ASP A 75 -5.23 6.38 -9.35
C ASP A 75 -4.05 5.63 -10.01
N PHE A 76 -2.98 5.44 -9.23
CA PHE A 76 -1.78 4.71 -9.61
C PHE A 76 -1.69 3.41 -8.81
N GLU A 77 -1.79 2.28 -9.52
CA GLU A 77 -1.70 0.95 -8.95
C GLU A 77 -0.27 0.41 -9.09
N VAL A 78 0.30 -0.02 -7.98
CA VAL A 78 1.56 -0.77 -7.98
C VAL A 78 1.24 -2.26 -8.05
N ASN A 79 1.81 -2.94 -9.02
CA ASN A 79 1.58 -4.34 -9.29
C ASN A 79 2.87 -5.15 -9.20
N ILE A 80 2.77 -6.37 -8.67
CA ILE A 80 3.84 -7.37 -8.71
C ILE A 80 3.49 -8.43 -9.76
N TYR A 81 4.44 -8.80 -10.60
CA TYR A 81 4.31 -9.86 -11.58
C TYR A 81 5.09 -11.10 -11.12
N LEU A 82 4.35 -12.21 -10.99
CA LEU A 82 4.93 -13.53 -10.68
C LEU A 82 5.27 -14.28 -11.97
N THR A 83 4.52 -13.99 -13.04
CA THR A 83 4.77 -14.44 -14.41
C THR A 83 4.36 -13.31 -15.36
N GLU A 84 4.61 -13.46 -16.66
CA GLU A 84 4.23 -12.46 -17.68
C GLU A 84 2.73 -12.09 -17.65
N THR A 85 1.88 -13.04 -17.26
CA THR A 85 0.41 -12.87 -17.25
C THR A 85 -0.16 -12.73 -15.85
N LYS A 86 0.53 -13.25 -14.83
CA LYS A 86 0.03 -13.29 -13.45
C LYS A 86 0.56 -12.09 -12.67
N LYS A 87 -0.27 -11.04 -12.64
CA LYS A 87 -0.06 -9.85 -11.80
C LYS A 87 -0.93 -9.84 -10.54
N LYS A 88 -0.46 -9.17 -9.50
CA LYS A 88 -1.21 -8.90 -8.27
C LYS A 88 -1.07 -7.42 -7.88
N PRO A 89 -2.18 -6.70 -7.70
CA PRO A 89 -2.13 -5.33 -7.18
C PRO A 89 -1.72 -5.38 -5.71
N ILE A 90 -0.71 -4.60 -5.34
CA ILE A 90 -0.18 -4.57 -3.97
C ILE A 90 -0.50 -3.26 -3.24
N SER A 91 -0.69 -2.16 -3.96
CA SER A 91 -0.98 -0.86 -3.39
C SER A 91 -1.58 0.07 -4.43
N VAL A 92 -2.38 1.03 -3.98
CA VAL A 92 -2.97 2.08 -4.81
C VAL A 92 -2.60 3.42 -4.20
N TYR A 93 -2.25 4.39 -5.04
CA TYR A 93 -1.88 5.74 -4.66
C TYR A 93 -2.59 6.76 -5.53
N LEU A 94 -2.96 7.91 -4.97
CA LEU A 94 -3.49 9.04 -5.72
C LEU A 94 -2.40 9.84 -6.47
N ASP A 95 -1.14 9.62 -6.09
CA ASP A 95 0.02 10.36 -6.57
C ASP A 95 1.05 9.40 -7.20
N SER A 96 1.48 9.71 -8.42
CA SER A 96 2.43 8.89 -9.18
C SER A 96 3.76 8.79 -8.45
N LYS A 97 4.23 9.89 -7.84
CA LYS A 97 5.52 9.93 -7.17
C LYS A 97 5.58 8.95 -6.00
N GLN A 98 4.49 8.84 -5.22
CA GLN A 98 4.39 7.85 -4.15
C GLN A 98 4.33 6.41 -4.69
N ALA A 99 3.59 6.17 -5.78
CA ALA A 99 3.53 4.86 -6.42
C ALA A 99 4.91 4.41 -6.92
N PHE A 100 5.62 5.28 -7.65
CA PHE A 100 6.97 5.01 -8.14
C PHE A 100 7.98 4.88 -7.01
N LYS A 101 7.85 5.64 -5.91
CA LYS A 101 8.71 5.48 -4.73
C LYS A 101 8.60 4.09 -4.13
N LEU A 102 7.38 3.57 -3.93
CA LEU A 102 7.18 2.20 -3.46
C LEU A 102 7.72 1.19 -4.46
N ALA A 103 7.33 1.32 -5.73
CA ALA A 103 7.69 0.38 -6.79
C ALA A 103 9.22 0.28 -6.97
N THR A 104 9.91 1.42 -6.94
CA THR A 104 11.39 1.51 -7.00
C THR A 104 12.03 0.85 -5.79
N SER A 105 11.51 1.11 -4.57
CA SER A 105 12.05 0.49 -3.35
C SER A 105 11.93 -1.04 -3.39
N ILE A 106 10.82 -1.57 -3.92
CA ILE A 106 10.62 -3.01 -4.08
C ILE A 106 11.52 -3.56 -5.19
N ALA A 107 11.57 -2.91 -6.35
CA ALA A 107 12.37 -3.34 -7.49
C ALA A 107 13.87 -3.38 -7.14
N ALA A 108 14.37 -2.34 -6.47
CA ALA A 108 15.74 -2.27 -5.98
C ALA A 108 16.04 -3.35 -4.92
N GLY A 109 15.13 -3.56 -3.97
CA GLY A 109 15.30 -4.56 -2.91
C GLY A 109 15.32 -6.01 -3.39
N LEU A 110 14.78 -6.29 -4.58
CA LEU A 110 14.74 -7.63 -5.20
C LEU A 110 15.69 -7.76 -6.40
N GLU A 111 16.35 -6.68 -6.82
CA GLU A 111 17.11 -6.58 -8.08
C GLU A 111 16.31 -7.01 -9.32
N VAL A 112 15.05 -6.58 -9.39
CA VAL A 112 14.14 -6.83 -10.52
C VAL A 112 13.86 -5.56 -11.31
N ASP A 113 13.31 -5.73 -12.51
CA ASP A 113 12.98 -4.61 -13.38
C ASP A 113 11.69 -3.89 -12.91
N LEU A 114 11.63 -2.59 -13.18
CA LEU A 114 10.47 -1.75 -12.95
C LEU A 114 9.88 -1.31 -14.28
N LEU A 115 8.59 -1.57 -14.46
CA LEU A 115 7.83 -1.20 -15.66
C LEU A 115 6.95 0.02 -15.39
N ASP A 116 7.14 1.08 -16.17
CA ASP A 116 6.18 2.17 -16.29
C ASP A 116 5.09 1.79 -17.30
N ALA A 117 3.86 1.66 -16.79
CA ALA A 117 2.65 1.39 -17.55
C ALA A 117 1.57 2.44 -17.27
N THR A 118 1.98 3.68 -16.98
CA THR A 118 1.05 4.78 -16.66
C THR A 118 0.31 5.34 -17.88
N GLU A 119 0.82 5.07 -19.08
CA GLU A 119 0.21 5.44 -20.35
C GLU A 119 -0.34 4.20 -21.06
N LYS A 120 -1.63 4.21 -21.41
CA LYS A 120 -2.28 3.06 -22.05
C LYS A 120 -1.59 2.73 -23.38
N GLY A 121 -1.07 1.50 -23.48
CA GLY A 121 -0.39 1.00 -24.67
C GLY A 121 1.09 1.39 -24.76
N ASN A 122 1.61 2.12 -23.77
CA ASN A 122 3.01 2.47 -23.67
C ASN A 122 3.61 1.79 -22.43
N PHE A 123 4.59 0.93 -22.66
CA PHE A 123 5.21 0.09 -21.63
C PHE A 123 6.72 0.31 -21.67
N ILE A 124 7.22 1.11 -20.74
CA ILE A 124 8.62 1.55 -20.71
C ILE A 124 9.31 0.93 -19.50
N TRP A 125 10.41 0.22 -19.72
CA TRP A 125 11.26 -0.25 -18.64
C TRP A 125 12.06 0.91 -18.06
N VAL A 126 11.95 1.12 -16.75
CA VAL A 126 12.72 2.14 -16.04
C VAL A 126 14.16 1.66 -15.90
N GLU A 127 15.10 2.52 -16.30
CA GLU A 127 16.53 2.24 -16.21
C GLU A 127 16.97 1.96 -14.78
N LYS A 128 17.77 0.91 -14.58
CA LYS A 128 18.25 0.49 -13.25
C LYS A 128 19.05 1.56 -12.51
N GLU A 129 19.69 2.44 -13.26
CA GLU A 129 20.46 3.58 -12.72
C GLU A 129 19.57 4.58 -11.98
N LYS A 130 18.29 4.67 -12.36
CA LYS A 130 17.28 5.54 -11.71
C LYS A 130 16.64 4.88 -10.49
N LEU A 131 16.97 3.63 -10.19
CA LEU A 131 16.43 2.87 -9.05
C LEU A 131 17.29 2.96 -7.78
N LYS A 132 18.48 3.58 -7.85
CA LYS A 132 19.43 3.74 -6.75
C LYS A 132 19.33 5.10 -6.07
#